data_AF-A0A7Y8NWC7-F1
#
_entry.id   AF-A0A7Y8NWC7-F1
#
_cell.length_a   1.000
_cell.length_b   1.000
_cell.length_c   1.000
_cell.angle_alpha   90.00
_cell.angle_beta   90.00
_cell.angle_gamma   90.00
#
_symmetry.space_group_name_H-M   'P 1'
#
loop_
_entity.id
_entity.type
_entity.pdbx_description
1 polymer ?
#
loop_
_entity_poly.entity_id
_entity_poly.type
_entity_poly.pdbx_seq_one_letter_code
_entity_poly.pdbx_strand_id
1 'polypeptide(L)'
;MNALSGYSSLYKNELLDRIIPFWLNHSKDEQHGGYFTCLDRYGKVYDTDKFMWLQGREVWLFSMLYNNVEKRKEWLDMAIHGAEFMRKYGRDPQGNWYFSLTREGLPLIQPYNIFSDCFAAMGFGALSKATGNAEYAKIAEDTFNNIIVRSDNPKGKWSKGVQGTRPLKNFSLPMILCNLSLELEHIIGSDRVNEFAPKVIHEVMDVFYQPDRGLILESVYEDGSFSDSHEGRLLNPGHAIEAMWFIMDLGTRFHDKQLINKSVDIMLKTLNYGWDKEFGGILYFMDVLGHPTQQLEWDQKLWWVHIETLISLAKAYKYTGNEACKTWFETIHEYTWTHFKDPEYDEWFGYLNRRGEVLLPLKGGKWKGCFHVPRGMYQVWKTLEV
;
A
#
# COMPACT_ATOMS: atom_id res chain seq x y z
N MET A 1 -23.01 20.13 3.33
CA MET A 1 -22.11 19.77 2.22
C MET A 1 -20.73 19.54 2.80
N ASN A 2 -20.08 18.41 2.49
CA ASN A 2 -18.70 18.16 2.87
C ASN A 2 -17.82 19.23 2.20
N ALA A 3 -17.05 20.02 2.96
CA ALA A 3 -16.26 21.12 2.40
C ALA A 3 -15.23 20.65 1.35
N LEU A 4 -14.84 19.37 1.39
CA LEU A 4 -13.92 18.76 0.43
C LEU A 4 -14.63 18.14 -0.78
N SER A 5 -15.96 18.18 -0.89
CA SER A 5 -16.70 17.53 -1.99
C SER A 5 -16.31 18.07 -3.37
N GLY A 6 -15.81 19.31 -3.45
CA GLY A 6 -15.31 19.91 -4.69
C GLY A 6 -14.14 19.16 -5.33
N TYR A 7 -13.38 18.38 -4.54
CA TYR A 7 -12.26 17.58 -5.04
C TYR A 7 -12.70 16.26 -5.70
N SER A 8 -13.90 15.75 -5.38
CA SER A 8 -14.37 14.43 -5.81
C SER A 8 -14.21 14.19 -7.32
N SER A 9 -14.75 15.10 -8.14
CA SER A 9 -14.68 14.99 -9.61
C SER A 9 -13.25 15.07 -10.15
N LEU A 10 -12.38 15.87 -9.53
CA LEU A 10 -10.98 16.00 -9.93
C LEU A 10 -10.25 14.65 -9.76
N TYR A 11 -10.40 14.01 -8.61
CA TYR A 11 -9.78 12.70 -8.34
C TYR A 11 -10.38 11.59 -9.22
N LYS A 12 -11.69 11.62 -9.48
CA LYS A 12 -12.35 10.71 -10.42
C LYS A 12 -11.78 10.83 -11.84
N ASN A 13 -11.71 12.04 -12.36
CA ASN A 13 -11.27 12.29 -13.73
C ASN A 13 -9.78 11.96 -13.89
N GLU A 14 -8.94 12.31 -12.91
CA GLU A 14 -7.52 11.94 -12.94
C GLU A 14 -7.32 10.42 -12.97
N LEU A 15 -8.12 9.67 -12.21
CA LEU A 15 -8.11 8.21 -12.25
C LEU A 15 -8.48 7.69 -13.65
N LEU A 16 -9.65 8.08 -14.15
CA LEU A 16 -10.28 7.45 -15.32
C LEU A 16 -9.73 7.95 -16.65
N ASP A 17 -9.27 9.20 -16.71
CA ASP A 17 -8.89 9.86 -17.96
C ASP A 17 -7.37 9.91 -18.15
N ARG A 18 -6.58 9.74 -17.07
CA ARG A 18 -5.11 9.87 -17.11
C ARG A 18 -4.40 8.61 -16.61
N ILE A 19 -4.69 8.16 -15.39
CA ILE A 19 -3.93 7.07 -14.75
C ILE A 19 -4.26 5.71 -15.37
N ILE A 20 -5.54 5.32 -15.43
CA ILE A 20 -5.93 4.01 -15.96
C ILE A 20 -5.57 3.84 -17.44
N PRO A 21 -5.79 4.83 -18.32
CA PRO A 21 -5.34 4.75 -19.71
C PRO A 21 -3.84 4.51 -19.85
N PHE A 22 -3.00 5.14 -19.02
CA PHE A 22 -1.55 4.90 -19.04
C PHE A 22 -1.22 3.43 -18.82
N TRP A 23 -1.77 2.82 -17.78
CA TRP A 23 -1.48 1.42 -17.45
C TRP A 23 -2.06 0.46 -18.49
N LEU A 24 -3.26 0.72 -19.03
CA LEU A 24 -3.83 -0.08 -20.12
C LEU A 24 -2.96 -0.05 -21.39
N ASN A 25 -2.39 1.10 -21.73
CA ASN A 25 -1.65 1.30 -22.98
C ASN A 25 -0.18 0.84 -22.91
N HIS A 26 0.44 0.89 -21.73
CA HIS A 26 1.90 0.75 -21.61
C HIS A 26 2.37 -0.49 -20.84
N SER A 27 1.54 -1.06 -19.95
CA SER A 27 2.01 -2.13 -19.07
C SER A 27 1.77 -3.53 -19.63
N LYS A 28 0.75 -3.75 -20.45
CA LYS A 28 0.33 -5.11 -20.82
C LYS A 28 1.38 -5.80 -21.71
N ASP A 29 1.93 -6.94 -21.25
CA ASP A 29 2.80 -7.77 -22.08
C ASP A 29 1.94 -8.76 -22.89
N GLU A 30 1.57 -8.37 -24.10
CA GLU A 30 0.73 -9.18 -25.00
C GLU A 30 1.41 -10.49 -25.43
N GLN A 31 2.74 -10.60 -25.34
CA GLN A 31 3.47 -11.76 -25.83
C GLN A 31 3.62 -12.86 -24.77
N HIS A 32 3.95 -12.50 -23.53
CA HIS A 32 4.27 -13.48 -22.48
C HIS A 32 3.26 -13.50 -21.32
N GLY A 33 2.29 -12.58 -21.29
CA GLY A 33 1.39 -12.42 -20.15
C GLY A 33 1.99 -11.56 -19.04
N GLY A 34 1.14 -11.12 -18.10
CA GLY A 34 1.54 -10.20 -17.04
C GLY A 34 1.80 -8.79 -17.54
N TYR A 35 2.48 -8.01 -16.71
CA TYR A 35 2.65 -6.57 -16.91
C TYR A 35 4.12 -6.13 -16.80
N PHE A 36 4.52 -5.20 -17.64
CA PHE A 36 5.69 -4.36 -17.48
C PHE A 36 5.40 -3.25 -16.48
N THR A 37 6.23 -3.15 -15.45
CA THR A 37 6.13 -2.06 -14.47
C THR A 37 7.27 -1.07 -14.62
N CYS A 38 8.41 -1.49 -15.17
CA CYS A 38 9.55 -0.63 -15.46
C CYS A 38 9.29 0.24 -16.69
N LEU A 39 8.50 1.30 -16.47
CA LEU A 39 8.07 2.27 -17.47
C LEU A 39 8.72 3.62 -17.22
N ASP A 40 9.41 4.17 -18.21
CA ASP A 40 10.00 5.51 -18.15
C ASP A 40 8.92 6.60 -18.15
N ARG A 41 9.32 7.88 -18.14
CA ARG A 41 8.40 9.02 -18.19
C ARG A 41 7.37 8.94 -19.33
N TYR A 42 7.74 8.33 -20.45
CA TYR A 42 6.98 8.26 -21.69
C TYR A 42 6.19 6.95 -21.84
N GLY A 43 6.21 6.08 -20.83
CA GLY A 43 5.58 4.76 -20.90
C GLY A 43 6.36 3.74 -21.72
N LYS A 44 7.65 3.97 -22.00
CA LYS A 44 8.50 2.96 -22.65
C LYS A 44 9.06 2.00 -21.62
N VAL A 45 9.04 0.72 -21.96
CA VAL A 45 9.59 -0.36 -21.15
C VAL A 45 11.12 -0.26 -21.16
N TYR A 46 11.74 -0.09 -19.99
CA TYR A 46 13.21 -0.08 -19.83
C TYR A 46 13.77 -1.35 -19.17
N ASP A 47 12.91 -2.18 -18.59
CA ASP A 47 13.25 -3.49 -18.02
C ASP A 47 12.01 -4.40 -18.10
N THR A 48 12.22 -5.68 -18.36
CA THR A 48 11.15 -6.65 -18.67
C THR A 48 10.89 -7.68 -17.58
N ASP A 49 11.61 -7.61 -16.46
CA ASP A 49 11.37 -8.48 -15.30
C ASP A 49 9.97 -8.24 -14.72
N LYS A 50 9.38 -9.31 -14.18
CA LYS A 50 8.02 -9.35 -13.64
C LYS A 50 8.08 -9.43 -12.12
N PHE A 51 7.73 -8.35 -11.43
CA PHE A 51 7.74 -8.27 -9.96
C PHE A 51 6.40 -8.67 -9.35
N MET A 52 6.37 -9.77 -8.59
CA MET A 52 5.12 -10.42 -8.18
C MET A 52 4.18 -9.53 -7.37
N TRP A 53 4.74 -8.64 -6.54
CA TRP A 53 3.94 -7.66 -5.79
C TRP A 53 3.14 -6.78 -6.74
N LEU A 54 3.79 -6.29 -7.78
CA LEU A 54 3.18 -5.37 -8.73
C LEU A 54 2.24 -6.10 -9.69
N GLN A 55 2.53 -7.36 -10.04
CA GLN A 55 1.59 -8.20 -10.79
C GLN A 55 0.27 -8.38 -10.00
N GLY A 56 0.35 -8.81 -8.74
CA GLY A 56 -0.83 -9.03 -7.90
C GLY A 56 -1.63 -7.75 -7.62
N ARG A 57 -0.91 -6.63 -7.42
CA ARG A 57 -1.51 -5.32 -7.21
C ARG A 57 -2.28 -4.80 -8.44
N GLU A 58 -1.76 -5.02 -9.65
CA GLU A 58 -2.44 -4.60 -10.88
C GLU A 58 -3.65 -5.48 -11.20
N VAL A 59 -3.55 -6.81 -10.97
CA VAL A 59 -4.71 -7.72 -10.99
C VAL A 59 -5.79 -7.24 -10.01
N TRP A 60 -5.39 -6.91 -8.78
CA TRP A 60 -6.31 -6.39 -7.76
C TRP A 60 -6.98 -5.11 -8.24
N LEU A 61 -6.21 -4.14 -8.77
CA LEU A 61 -6.75 -2.84 -9.15
C LEU A 61 -7.80 -2.95 -10.24
N PHE A 62 -7.50 -3.64 -11.34
CA PHE A 62 -8.46 -3.76 -12.44
C PHE A 62 -9.69 -4.59 -12.04
N SER A 63 -9.51 -5.60 -11.18
CA SER A 63 -10.64 -6.33 -10.58
C SER A 63 -11.49 -5.44 -9.67
N MET A 64 -10.87 -4.59 -8.86
CA MET A 64 -11.53 -3.64 -7.97
C MET A 64 -12.34 -2.61 -8.77
N LEU A 65 -11.78 -2.05 -9.84
CA LEU A 65 -12.49 -1.13 -10.73
C LEU A 65 -13.68 -1.80 -11.41
N TYR A 66 -13.49 -3.03 -11.91
CA TYR A 66 -14.58 -3.81 -12.49
C TYR A 66 -15.70 -4.12 -11.49
N ASN A 67 -15.34 -4.37 -10.22
CA ASN A 67 -16.31 -4.69 -9.17
C ASN A 67 -17.07 -3.48 -8.64
N ASN A 68 -16.40 -2.34 -8.51
CA ASN A 68 -16.89 -1.23 -7.69
C ASN A 68 -17.05 0.10 -8.44
N VAL A 69 -16.60 0.19 -9.70
CA VAL A 69 -16.73 1.40 -10.53
C VAL A 69 -17.64 1.14 -11.72
N GLU A 70 -17.24 0.25 -12.63
CA GLU A 70 -18.00 -0.02 -13.86
C GLU A 70 -17.59 -1.39 -14.43
N LYS A 71 -18.56 -2.13 -14.98
CA LYS A 71 -18.36 -3.46 -15.56
C LYS A 71 -17.74 -3.40 -16.97
N ARG A 72 -16.60 -2.74 -17.13
CA ARG A 72 -15.90 -2.63 -18.42
C ARG A 72 -15.13 -3.90 -18.77
N LYS A 73 -15.36 -4.42 -19.98
CA LYS A 73 -14.69 -5.65 -20.47
C LYS A 73 -13.17 -5.50 -20.48
N GLU A 74 -12.66 -4.35 -20.91
CA GLU A 74 -11.22 -4.04 -20.95
C GLU A 74 -10.54 -4.22 -19.58
N TRP A 75 -11.18 -3.82 -18.49
CA TRP A 75 -10.63 -3.95 -17.14
C TRP A 75 -10.63 -5.41 -16.68
N LEU A 76 -11.71 -6.13 -16.95
CA LEU A 76 -11.78 -7.55 -16.63
C LEU A 76 -10.73 -8.36 -17.41
N ASP A 77 -10.59 -8.11 -18.70
CA ASP A 77 -9.60 -8.76 -19.56
C ASP A 77 -8.17 -8.47 -19.07
N MET A 78 -7.89 -7.21 -18.68
CA MET A 78 -6.60 -6.80 -18.13
C MET A 78 -6.28 -7.54 -16.83
N ALA A 79 -7.25 -7.68 -15.93
CA ALA A 79 -7.06 -8.41 -14.67
C ALA A 79 -6.83 -9.92 -14.90
N ILE A 80 -7.62 -10.55 -15.79
CA ILE A 80 -7.45 -11.97 -16.15
C ILE A 80 -6.08 -12.21 -16.78
N HIS A 81 -5.61 -11.30 -17.65
CA HIS A 81 -4.30 -11.40 -18.33
C HIS A 81 -3.13 -11.54 -17.34
N GLY A 82 -3.09 -10.71 -16.30
CA GLY A 82 -2.05 -10.82 -15.27
C GLY A 82 -2.23 -12.01 -14.36
N ALA A 83 -3.47 -12.31 -13.96
CA ALA A 83 -3.77 -13.43 -13.09
C ALA A 83 -3.37 -14.77 -13.72
N GLU A 84 -3.59 -14.96 -15.02
CA GLU A 84 -3.20 -16.19 -15.70
C GLU A 84 -1.68 -16.35 -15.79
N PHE A 85 -0.94 -15.26 -15.99
CA PHE A 85 0.53 -15.28 -15.91
C PHE A 85 1.00 -15.69 -14.50
N MET A 86 0.45 -15.04 -13.47
CA MET A 86 0.76 -15.34 -12.07
C MET A 86 0.40 -16.77 -11.69
N ARG A 87 -0.78 -17.26 -12.11
CA ARG A 87 -1.26 -18.61 -11.83
C ARG A 87 -0.32 -19.67 -12.39
N LYS A 88 0.19 -19.44 -13.61
CA LYS A 88 1.05 -20.36 -14.35
C LYS A 88 2.50 -20.37 -13.86
N TYR A 89 3.08 -19.21 -13.53
CA TYR A 89 4.52 -19.09 -13.27
C TYR A 89 4.89 -18.58 -11.88
N GLY A 90 3.94 -18.03 -11.12
CA GLY A 90 4.24 -17.22 -9.95
C GLY A 90 4.60 -17.98 -8.67
N ARG A 91 4.45 -19.31 -8.65
CA ARG A 91 4.61 -20.12 -7.44
C ARG A 91 5.68 -21.19 -7.59
N ASP A 92 6.39 -21.45 -6.49
CA ASP A 92 7.22 -22.64 -6.35
C ASP A 92 6.36 -23.92 -6.23
N PRO A 93 6.94 -25.14 -6.30
CA PRO A 93 6.18 -26.37 -6.18
C PRO A 93 5.48 -26.57 -4.82
N GLN A 94 5.85 -25.79 -3.80
CA GLN A 94 5.22 -25.78 -2.47
C GLN A 94 4.06 -24.76 -2.38
N GLY A 95 3.83 -23.97 -3.42
CA GLY A 95 2.77 -22.97 -3.50
C GLY A 95 3.17 -21.57 -3.02
N ASN A 96 4.44 -21.32 -2.65
CA ASN A 96 4.88 -19.99 -2.23
C ASN A 96 5.14 -19.10 -3.43
N TRP A 97 4.78 -17.83 -3.31
CA TRP A 97 4.93 -16.86 -4.39
C TRP A 97 6.37 -16.36 -4.52
N TYR A 98 6.95 -16.45 -5.71
CA TYR A 98 8.24 -15.83 -6.03
C TYR A 98 8.18 -14.32 -5.83
N PHE A 99 9.35 -13.69 -5.68
CA PHE A 99 9.43 -12.23 -5.64
C PHE A 99 9.50 -11.63 -7.05
N SER A 100 10.31 -12.22 -7.94
CA SER A 100 10.41 -11.77 -9.32
C SER A 100 10.71 -12.92 -10.29
N LEU A 101 10.28 -12.72 -11.53
CA LEU A 101 10.47 -13.63 -12.67
C LEU A 101 11.09 -12.86 -13.85
N THR A 102 11.69 -13.56 -14.80
CA THR A 102 11.98 -12.99 -16.13
C THR A 102 10.67 -12.65 -16.85
N ARG A 103 10.78 -11.95 -17.99
CA ARG A 103 9.62 -11.65 -18.86
C ARG A 103 8.77 -12.88 -19.17
N GLU A 104 9.41 -14.01 -19.47
CA GLU A 104 8.79 -15.28 -19.88
C GLU A 104 8.23 -16.09 -18.70
N GLY A 105 8.51 -15.68 -17.46
CA GLY A 105 8.04 -16.36 -16.25
C GLY A 105 9.05 -17.31 -15.60
N LEU A 106 10.34 -17.24 -15.94
CA LEU A 106 11.37 -18.02 -15.25
C LEU A 106 11.71 -17.38 -13.89
N PRO A 107 11.83 -18.15 -12.80
CA PRO A 107 12.05 -17.58 -11.47
C PRO A 107 13.45 -16.95 -11.33
N LEU A 108 13.49 -15.70 -10.87
CA LEU A 108 14.72 -14.96 -10.59
C LEU A 108 15.00 -14.87 -9.09
N ILE A 109 13.98 -14.53 -8.29
CA ILE A 109 14.13 -14.33 -6.84
C ILE A 109 13.08 -15.15 -6.09
N GLN A 110 13.58 -15.98 -5.17
CA GLN A 110 12.80 -16.88 -4.32
C GLN A 110 11.88 -16.13 -3.33
N PRO A 111 10.85 -16.80 -2.77
CA PRO A 111 10.10 -16.26 -1.64
C PRO A 111 11.04 -16.12 -0.44
N TYR A 112 11.14 -14.90 0.09
CA TYR A 112 11.94 -14.63 1.30
C TYR A 112 11.16 -13.86 2.37
N ASN A 113 9.93 -13.41 2.06
CA ASN A 113 8.95 -12.85 2.97
C ASN A 113 7.55 -13.29 2.51
N ILE A 114 6.48 -12.78 3.13
CA ILE A 114 5.10 -13.16 2.82
C ILE A 114 4.34 -12.07 2.02
N PHE A 115 4.99 -10.97 1.66
CA PHE A 115 4.30 -9.85 1.02
C PHE A 115 3.91 -10.17 -0.44
N SER A 116 4.67 -11.05 -1.12
CA SER A 116 4.24 -11.58 -2.42
C SER A 116 2.92 -12.34 -2.27
N ASP A 117 2.81 -13.19 -1.24
CA ASP A 117 1.58 -13.90 -0.89
C ASP A 117 0.44 -12.90 -0.59
N CYS A 118 0.68 -11.84 0.19
CA CYS A 118 -0.35 -10.83 0.50
C CYS A 118 -0.94 -10.21 -0.77
N PHE A 119 -0.10 -9.73 -1.70
CA PHE A 119 -0.59 -9.08 -2.91
C PHE A 119 -1.18 -10.06 -3.93
N ALA A 120 -0.70 -11.31 -3.97
CA ALA A 120 -1.32 -12.35 -4.77
C ALA A 120 -2.71 -12.72 -4.24
N ALA A 121 -2.85 -12.91 -2.92
CA ALA A 121 -4.14 -13.19 -2.30
C ALA A 121 -5.15 -12.05 -2.57
N MET A 122 -4.73 -10.79 -2.40
CA MET A 122 -5.56 -9.62 -2.77
C MET A 122 -6.00 -9.67 -4.24
N GLY A 123 -5.07 -9.89 -5.17
CA GLY A 123 -5.34 -9.92 -6.61
C GLY A 123 -6.35 -11.01 -6.99
N PHE A 124 -6.06 -12.27 -6.62
CA PHE A 124 -6.95 -13.38 -6.90
C PHE A 124 -8.29 -13.28 -6.15
N GLY A 125 -8.30 -12.70 -4.95
CA GLY A 125 -9.51 -12.48 -4.17
C GLY A 125 -10.46 -11.48 -4.82
N ALA A 126 -9.94 -10.35 -5.30
CA ALA A 126 -10.74 -9.38 -6.03
C ALA A 126 -11.22 -9.94 -7.39
N LEU A 127 -10.36 -10.69 -8.09
CA LEU A 127 -10.69 -11.27 -9.39
C LEU A 127 -11.73 -12.40 -9.28
N SER A 128 -11.68 -13.20 -8.22
CA SER A 128 -12.69 -14.25 -7.98
C SER A 128 -14.08 -13.64 -7.78
N LYS A 129 -14.19 -12.50 -7.08
CA LYS A 129 -15.42 -11.73 -6.98
C LYS A 129 -15.90 -11.18 -8.32
N ALA A 130 -14.96 -10.75 -9.18
CA ALA A 130 -15.27 -10.22 -10.51
C ALA A 130 -15.78 -11.29 -11.49
N THR A 131 -15.27 -12.51 -11.38
CA THR A 131 -15.50 -13.59 -12.36
C THR A 131 -16.43 -14.70 -11.87
N GLY A 132 -16.58 -14.86 -10.56
CA GLY A 132 -17.21 -16.05 -9.96
C GLY A 132 -16.37 -17.32 -10.08
N ASN A 133 -15.10 -17.22 -10.51
CA ASN A 133 -14.25 -18.39 -10.74
C ASN A 133 -13.75 -19.01 -9.42
N ALA A 134 -14.15 -20.25 -9.16
CA ALA A 134 -13.80 -21.00 -7.96
C ALA A 134 -12.29 -21.31 -7.84
N GLU A 135 -11.57 -21.46 -8.95
CA GLU A 135 -10.11 -21.65 -8.93
C GLU A 135 -9.39 -20.41 -8.40
N TYR A 136 -9.81 -19.21 -8.82
CA TYR A 136 -9.24 -17.96 -8.29
C TYR A 136 -9.54 -17.79 -6.80
N ALA A 137 -10.76 -18.13 -6.36
CA ALA A 137 -11.10 -18.11 -4.94
C ALA A 137 -10.21 -19.07 -4.13
N LYS A 138 -10.01 -20.29 -4.64
CA LYS A 138 -9.14 -21.30 -4.02
C LYS A 138 -7.70 -20.82 -3.90
N ILE A 139 -7.15 -20.19 -4.95
CA ILE A 139 -5.79 -19.62 -4.93
C ILE A 139 -5.66 -18.55 -3.84
N ALA A 140 -6.64 -17.65 -3.75
CA ALA A 140 -6.64 -16.59 -2.73
C ALA A 140 -6.74 -17.15 -1.31
N GLU A 141 -7.62 -18.14 -1.09
CA GLU A 141 -7.77 -18.81 0.21
C GLU A 141 -6.51 -19.57 0.63
N ASP A 142 -5.94 -20.39 -0.25
CA ASP A 142 -4.72 -21.15 0.02
C ASP A 142 -3.54 -20.22 0.34
N THR A 143 -3.42 -19.12 -0.43
CA THR A 143 -2.39 -18.11 -0.21
C THR A 143 -2.60 -17.40 1.13
N PHE A 144 -3.84 -17.05 1.48
CA PHE A 144 -4.14 -16.46 2.79
C PHE A 144 -3.79 -17.38 3.95
N ASN A 145 -4.12 -18.67 3.83
CA ASN A 145 -3.76 -19.66 4.86
C ASN A 145 -2.24 -19.79 5.00
N ASN A 146 -1.47 -19.73 3.90
CA ASN A 146 0.00 -19.71 3.96
C ASN A 146 0.55 -18.48 4.71
N ILE A 147 -0.06 -17.31 4.53
CA ILE A 147 0.31 -16.07 5.24
C ILE A 147 0.13 -16.25 6.74
N ILE A 148 -1.02 -16.80 7.17
CA ILE A 148 -1.30 -17.03 8.60
C ILE A 148 -0.33 -18.04 9.21
N VAL A 149 -0.03 -19.15 8.51
CA VAL A 149 0.96 -20.13 9.01
C VAL A 149 2.36 -19.53 9.17
N ARG A 150 2.70 -18.53 8.36
CA ARG A 150 4.02 -17.88 8.35
C ARG A 150 4.04 -16.56 9.13
N SER A 151 2.96 -16.14 9.79
CA SER A 151 2.87 -14.80 10.41
C SER A 151 3.94 -14.59 11.49
N ASP A 152 4.24 -15.62 12.27
CA ASP A 152 5.17 -15.52 13.40
C ASP A 152 6.63 -15.46 12.94
N ASN A 153 6.93 -16.08 11.79
CA ASN A 153 8.25 -16.01 11.17
C ASN A 153 8.16 -15.88 9.64
N PRO A 154 7.83 -14.68 9.12
CA PRO A 154 7.56 -14.49 7.69
C PRO A 154 8.73 -14.81 6.78
N LYS A 155 9.96 -14.66 7.31
CA LYS A 155 11.21 -14.89 6.59
C LYS A 155 11.76 -16.31 6.79
N GLY A 156 11.27 -17.06 7.78
CA GLY A 156 11.72 -18.40 8.08
C GLY A 156 13.25 -18.46 8.26
N LYS A 157 13.88 -19.40 7.55
CA LYS A 157 15.34 -19.56 7.49
C LYS A 157 16.12 -18.36 6.93
N TRP A 158 15.44 -17.39 6.31
CA TRP A 158 16.03 -16.17 5.76
C TRP A 158 16.02 -15.00 6.74
N SER A 159 15.57 -15.22 7.97
CA SER A 159 15.73 -14.22 9.03
C SER A 159 17.21 -13.96 9.27
N LYS A 160 17.63 -12.70 9.10
CA LYS A 160 19.02 -12.27 9.33
C LYS A 160 19.34 -12.07 10.81
N GLY A 161 18.31 -11.89 11.65
CA GLY A 161 18.49 -11.72 13.08
C GLY A 161 18.87 -13.04 13.74
N VAL A 162 19.81 -13.00 14.67
CA VAL A 162 20.11 -14.14 15.54
C VAL A 162 19.06 -14.21 16.63
N GLN A 163 18.33 -15.32 16.69
CA GLN A 163 17.24 -15.53 17.66
C GLN A 163 17.75 -15.31 19.09
N GLY A 164 16.97 -14.58 19.89
CA GLY A 164 17.25 -14.29 21.30
C GLY A 164 18.26 -13.16 21.58
N THR A 165 19.02 -12.67 20.59
CA THR A 165 20.00 -11.58 20.84
C THR A 165 19.35 -10.20 20.88
N ARG A 166 18.49 -9.91 19.90
CA ARG A 166 17.67 -8.70 19.84
C ARG A 166 16.37 -9.05 19.12
N PRO A 167 15.37 -9.61 19.82
CA PRO A 167 14.14 -10.08 19.20
C PRO A 167 13.25 -8.89 18.84
N LEU A 168 13.43 -8.35 17.62
CA LEU A 168 12.61 -7.27 17.09
C LEU A 168 11.52 -7.82 16.20
N LYS A 169 10.31 -7.28 16.36
CA LYS A 169 9.22 -7.45 15.41
C LYS A 169 9.03 -6.20 14.56
N ASN A 170 8.49 -6.38 13.36
CA ASN A 170 8.38 -5.33 12.34
C ASN A 170 6.91 -4.95 12.07
N PHE A 171 6.69 -3.65 11.90
CA PHE A 171 5.37 -3.04 11.78
C PHE A 171 4.61 -3.41 10.49
N SER A 172 5.32 -3.70 9.40
CA SER A 172 4.69 -3.88 8.08
C SER A 172 3.74 -5.08 8.03
N LEU A 173 3.96 -6.11 8.86
CA LEU A 173 3.11 -7.30 8.88
C LEU A 173 1.70 -7.04 9.46
N PRO A 174 1.53 -6.58 10.72
CA PRO A 174 0.20 -6.31 11.25
C PRO A 174 -0.54 -5.26 10.42
N MET A 175 0.19 -4.28 9.87
CA MET A 175 -0.36 -3.28 8.95
C MET A 175 -0.99 -3.90 7.70
N ILE A 176 -0.26 -4.74 6.95
CA ILE A 176 -0.83 -5.33 5.71
C ILE A 176 -1.99 -6.29 6.01
N LEU A 177 -1.94 -6.97 7.16
CA LEU A 177 -2.99 -7.90 7.57
C LEU A 177 -4.31 -7.19 7.91
N CYS A 178 -4.28 -5.93 8.37
CA CYS A 178 -5.49 -5.11 8.55
C CYS A 178 -6.25 -5.01 7.23
N ASN A 179 -5.57 -4.57 6.16
CA ASN A 179 -6.20 -4.40 4.85
C ASN A 179 -6.55 -5.73 4.19
N LEU A 180 -5.64 -6.71 4.24
CA LEU A 180 -5.83 -8.01 3.59
C LEU A 180 -7.07 -8.74 4.11
N SER A 181 -7.31 -8.69 5.42
CA SER A 181 -8.46 -9.38 6.01
C SER A 181 -9.80 -8.82 5.51
N LEU A 182 -9.89 -7.50 5.33
CA LEU A 182 -11.07 -6.84 4.76
C LEU A 182 -11.25 -7.17 3.27
N GLU A 183 -10.16 -7.14 2.49
CA GLU A 183 -10.20 -7.44 1.04
C GLU A 183 -10.62 -8.88 0.73
N LEU A 184 -10.38 -9.81 1.65
CA LEU A 184 -10.69 -11.23 1.50
C LEU A 184 -11.93 -11.69 2.26
N GLU A 185 -12.69 -10.77 2.88
CA GLU A 185 -13.83 -11.13 3.73
C GLU A 185 -14.84 -12.04 3.01
N HIS A 186 -15.11 -11.83 1.72
CA HIS A 186 -16.03 -12.67 0.94
C HIS A 186 -15.52 -14.10 0.69
N ILE A 187 -14.25 -14.37 0.96
CA ILE A 187 -13.62 -15.70 0.85
C ILE A 187 -13.47 -16.31 2.24
N ILE A 188 -12.89 -15.57 3.19
CA ILE A 188 -12.51 -16.12 4.50
C ILE A 188 -13.64 -16.05 5.54
N GLY A 189 -14.70 -15.31 5.25
CA GLY A 189 -15.88 -15.13 6.10
C GLY A 189 -15.72 -14.03 7.15
N SER A 190 -16.83 -13.36 7.46
CA SER A 190 -16.87 -12.27 8.43
C SER A 190 -16.44 -12.68 9.84
N ASP A 191 -16.72 -13.93 10.26
CA ASP A 191 -16.33 -14.44 11.58
C ASP A 191 -14.82 -14.45 11.75
N ARG A 192 -14.08 -14.92 10.73
CA ARG A 192 -12.62 -14.99 10.75
C ARG A 192 -12.00 -13.58 10.73
N VAL A 193 -12.60 -12.65 10.00
CA VAL A 193 -12.20 -11.23 10.03
C VAL A 193 -12.43 -10.64 11.43
N ASN A 194 -13.58 -10.91 12.05
CA ASN A 194 -13.93 -10.38 13.36
C ASN A 194 -13.08 -10.98 14.49
N GLU A 195 -12.60 -12.22 14.35
CA GLU A 195 -11.65 -12.83 15.29
C GLU A 195 -10.23 -12.25 15.13
N PHE A 196 -9.85 -11.93 13.89
CA PHE A 196 -8.49 -11.50 13.56
C PHE A 196 -8.26 -10.00 13.79
N ALA A 197 -9.24 -9.16 13.46
CA ALA A 197 -9.11 -7.70 13.52
C ALA A 197 -8.71 -7.15 14.91
N PRO A 198 -9.24 -7.65 16.05
CA PRO A 198 -8.78 -7.20 17.36
C PRO A 198 -7.29 -7.46 17.62
N LYS A 199 -6.73 -8.56 17.09
CA LYS A 199 -5.32 -8.91 17.25
C LYS A 199 -4.42 -7.91 16.51
N VAL A 200 -4.77 -7.55 15.28
CA VAL A 200 -4.00 -6.55 14.51
C VAL A 200 -4.21 -5.13 15.01
N ILE A 201 -5.40 -4.77 15.50
CA ILE A 201 -5.62 -3.48 16.17
C ILE A 201 -4.71 -3.37 17.40
N HIS A 202 -4.63 -4.42 18.22
CA HIS A 202 -3.75 -4.45 19.39
C HIS A 202 -2.28 -4.27 19.00
N GLU A 203 -1.79 -5.03 18.02
CA GLU A 203 -0.41 -4.89 17.52
C GLU A 203 -0.11 -3.43 17.13
N VAL A 204 -0.96 -2.81 16.31
CA VAL A 204 -0.73 -1.44 15.83
C VAL A 204 -0.86 -0.40 16.95
N MET A 205 -1.93 -0.47 17.75
CA MET A 205 -2.35 0.62 18.64
C MET A 205 -1.78 0.55 20.05
N ASP A 206 -1.29 -0.62 20.46
CA ASP A 206 -0.78 -0.86 21.81
C ASP A 206 0.67 -1.37 21.81
N VAL A 207 1.12 -2.03 20.73
CA VAL A 207 2.50 -2.54 20.69
C VAL A 207 3.46 -1.64 19.89
N PHE A 208 3.14 -1.30 18.66
CA PHE A 208 4.02 -0.47 17.82
C PHE A 208 3.89 1.02 18.12
N TYR A 209 2.73 1.47 18.60
CA TYR A 209 2.52 2.83 19.07
C TYR A 209 3.27 3.07 20.38
N GLN A 210 4.08 4.12 20.43
CA GLN A 210 4.85 4.54 21.60
C GLN A 210 4.17 5.75 22.28
N PRO A 211 3.43 5.55 23.39
CA PRO A 211 2.58 6.60 23.96
C PRO A 211 3.34 7.82 24.48
N ASP A 212 4.57 7.62 24.97
CA ASP A 212 5.48 8.67 25.44
C ASP A 212 5.91 9.62 24.31
N ARG A 213 5.91 9.12 23.07
CA ARG A 213 6.33 9.86 21.87
C ARG A 213 5.15 10.29 21.00
N GLY A 214 4.03 9.60 21.09
CA GLY A 214 2.87 9.83 20.23
C GLY A 214 3.08 9.40 18.78
N LEU A 215 4.01 8.45 18.53
CA LEU A 215 4.44 8.00 17.20
C LEU A 215 4.46 6.47 17.13
N ILE A 216 4.45 5.93 15.91
CA ILE A 216 4.61 4.49 15.62
C ILE A 216 6.04 4.24 15.14
N LEU A 217 6.70 3.23 15.70
CA LEU A 217 8.04 2.79 15.28
C LEU A 217 7.96 1.61 14.31
N GLU A 218 8.88 1.55 13.35
CA GLU A 218 8.94 0.44 12.38
C GLU A 218 9.35 -0.89 13.02
N SER A 219 10.05 -0.84 14.16
CA SER A 219 10.48 -2.03 14.90
C SER A 219 10.49 -1.78 16.40
N VAL A 220 10.02 -2.76 17.16
CA VAL A 220 10.00 -2.79 18.63
C VAL A 220 10.40 -4.18 19.10
N TYR A 221 10.73 -4.33 20.39
CA TYR A 221 10.85 -5.66 20.97
C TYR A 221 9.52 -6.41 20.94
N GLU A 222 9.54 -7.73 21.09
CA GLU A 222 8.33 -8.56 21.07
C GLU A 222 7.27 -8.12 22.10
N ASP A 223 7.71 -7.58 23.25
CA ASP A 223 6.86 -7.02 24.30
C ASP A 223 6.42 -5.56 24.05
N GLY A 224 6.82 -4.96 22.93
CA GLY A 224 6.52 -3.57 22.56
C GLY A 224 7.47 -2.52 23.10
N SER A 225 8.45 -2.91 23.91
CA SER A 225 9.42 -1.97 24.43
C SER A 225 10.34 -1.42 23.34
N PHE A 226 10.80 -0.19 23.56
CA PHE A 226 11.69 0.52 22.66
C PHE A 226 13.07 -0.13 22.59
N SER A 227 13.61 -0.28 21.38
CA SER A 227 14.99 -0.71 21.14
C SER A 227 15.84 0.47 20.69
N ASP A 228 16.86 0.85 21.47
CA ASP A 228 17.84 1.86 21.06
C ASP A 228 18.85 1.29 20.03
N SER A 229 18.36 1.08 18.81
CA SER A 229 19.14 0.65 17.65
C SER A 229 18.66 1.36 16.39
N HIS A 230 19.40 1.24 15.28
CA HIS A 230 18.95 1.82 14.01
C HIS A 230 17.54 1.34 13.60
N GLU A 231 17.23 0.06 13.82
CA GLU A 231 15.91 -0.51 13.54
C GLU A 231 14.85 0.04 14.49
N GLY A 232 15.14 0.06 15.80
CA GLY A 232 14.16 0.49 16.80
C GLY A 232 13.94 2.00 16.88
N ARG A 233 14.83 2.82 16.32
CA ARG A 233 14.64 4.27 16.19
C ARG A 233 13.98 4.69 14.88
N LEU A 234 13.81 3.78 13.93
CA LEU A 234 13.34 4.10 12.59
C LEU A 234 11.85 4.47 12.59
N LEU A 235 11.57 5.63 12.01
CA LEU A 235 10.24 6.08 11.66
C LEU A 235 10.08 6.06 10.14
N ASN A 236 8.93 5.59 9.68
CA ASN A 236 8.44 5.81 8.33
C ASN A 236 7.07 6.50 8.44
N PRO A 237 7.00 7.83 8.29
CA PRO A 237 5.75 8.58 8.45
C PRO A 237 4.64 8.07 7.53
N GLY A 238 4.97 7.68 6.29
CA GLY A 238 4.01 7.14 5.33
C GLY A 238 3.37 5.82 5.79
N HIS A 239 4.17 4.88 6.30
CA HIS A 239 3.65 3.61 6.81
C HIS A 239 2.72 3.82 7.99
N ALA A 240 3.12 4.65 8.96
CA ALA A 240 2.30 4.94 10.13
C ALA A 240 0.96 5.60 9.73
N ILE A 241 0.99 6.57 8.82
CA ILE A 241 -0.22 7.22 8.30
C ILE A 241 -1.11 6.24 7.52
N GLU A 242 -0.53 5.41 6.64
CA GLU A 242 -1.28 4.37 5.90
C GLU A 242 -1.98 3.40 6.85
N ALA A 243 -1.29 2.96 7.91
CA ALA A 243 -1.89 2.09 8.91
C ALA A 243 -3.07 2.76 9.64
N MET A 244 -3.01 4.07 9.93
CA MET A 244 -4.09 4.76 10.63
C MET A 244 -5.40 4.76 9.85
N TRP A 245 -5.38 4.83 8.52
CA TRP A 245 -6.62 4.73 7.77
C TRP A 245 -7.17 3.30 7.70
N PHE A 246 -6.31 2.27 7.69
CA PHE A 246 -6.78 0.89 7.87
C PHE A 246 -7.46 0.71 9.25
N ILE A 247 -6.88 1.26 10.31
CA ILE A 247 -7.47 1.20 11.65
C ILE A 247 -8.77 2.00 11.73
N MET A 248 -8.90 3.14 11.04
CA MET A 248 -10.16 3.88 10.95
C MET A 248 -11.26 3.09 10.24
N ASP A 249 -10.93 2.34 9.18
CA ASP A 249 -11.89 1.46 8.50
C ASP A 249 -12.37 0.34 9.45
N LEU A 250 -11.45 -0.27 10.21
CA LEU A 250 -11.81 -1.25 11.25
C LEU A 250 -12.65 -0.62 12.37
N GLY A 251 -12.31 0.59 12.82
CA GLY A 251 -13.10 1.34 13.80
C GLY A 251 -14.51 1.63 13.30
N THR A 252 -14.66 1.92 12.00
CA THR A 252 -15.99 2.08 11.37
C THR A 252 -16.77 0.77 11.40
N ARG A 253 -16.14 -0.36 11.05
CA ARG A 253 -16.73 -1.70 11.10
C ARG A 253 -17.24 -2.06 12.50
N PHE A 254 -16.45 -1.78 13.53
CA PHE A 254 -16.81 -2.09 14.92
C PHE A 254 -17.59 -0.98 15.62
N HIS A 255 -17.96 0.09 14.92
CA HIS A 255 -18.60 1.28 15.48
C HIS A 255 -17.82 1.91 16.65
N ASP A 256 -16.49 1.77 16.64
CA ASP A 256 -15.59 2.27 17.67
C ASP A 256 -15.08 3.67 17.33
N LYS A 257 -15.83 4.68 17.78
CA LYS A 257 -15.46 6.09 17.62
C LYS A 257 -14.18 6.46 18.39
N GLN A 258 -13.85 5.77 19.48
CA GLN A 258 -12.64 6.07 20.24
C GLN A 258 -11.41 5.62 19.47
N LEU A 259 -11.46 4.45 18.85
CA LEU A 259 -10.41 3.95 17.96
C LEU A 259 -10.20 4.87 16.76
N ILE A 260 -11.28 5.36 16.13
CA ILE A 260 -11.19 6.33 15.03
C ILE A 260 -10.49 7.61 15.50
N ASN A 261 -10.95 8.22 16.61
CA ASN A 261 -10.34 9.46 17.11
C ASN A 261 -8.87 9.28 17.52
N LYS A 262 -8.52 8.16 18.20
CA LYS A 262 -7.12 7.84 18.52
C LYS A 262 -6.27 7.71 17.25
N SER A 263 -6.80 7.11 16.20
CA SER A 263 -6.10 6.98 14.91
C SER A 263 -5.89 8.33 14.24
N VAL A 264 -6.88 9.22 14.29
CA VAL A 264 -6.76 10.60 13.80
C VAL A 264 -5.67 11.37 14.55
N ASP A 265 -5.62 11.25 15.87
CA ASP A 265 -4.61 11.93 16.69
C ASP A 265 -3.19 11.44 16.36
N ILE A 266 -2.99 10.13 16.23
CA ILE A 266 -1.69 9.54 15.85
C ILE A 266 -1.29 9.96 14.44
N MET A 267 -2.22 9.93 13.49
CA MET A 267 -2.01 10.39 12.12
C MET A 267 -1.56 11.85 12.08
N LEU A 268 -2.28 12.75 12.76
CA LEU A 268 -1.94 14.17 12.79
C LEU A 268 -0.60 14.42 13.47
N LYS A 269 -0.28 13.75 14.58
CA LYS A 269 1.04 13.84 15.24
C LYS A 269 2.17 13.39 14.31
N THR A 270 1.98 12.24 13.66
CA THR A 270 2.95 11.69 12.70
C THR A 270 3.17 12.63 11.52
N LEU A 271 2.08 13.18 10.96
CA LEU A 271 2.16 14.12 9.85
C LEU A 271 2.89 15.41 10.23
N ASN A 272 2.57 16.00 11.39
CA ASN A 272 3.26 17.18 11.89
C ASN A 272 4.76 16.92 12.14
N TYR A 273 5.11 15.72 12.61
CA TYR A 273 6.50 15.32 12.85
C TYR A 273 7.27 15.09 11.55
N GLY A 274 6.64 14.43 10.57
CA GLY A 274 7.25 14.05 9.29
C GLY A 274 7.28 15.15 8.23
N TRP A 275 6.58 16.27 8.45
CA TRP A 275 6.50 17.36 7.49
C TRP A 275 7.80 18.17 7.40
N ASP A 276 8.35 18.31 6.19
CA ASP A 276 9.50 19.14 5.91
C ASP A 276 9.09 20.62 5.86
N LYS A 277 9.45 21.38 6.89
CA LYS A 277 9.11 22.81 7.00
C LYS A 277 9.88 23.70 6.03
N GLU A 278 10.95 23.20 5.42
CA GLU A 278 11.80 23.97 4.51
C GLU A 278 11.33 23.84 3.06
N PHE A 279 11.08 22.60 2.60
CA PHE A 279 10.72 22.32 1.21
C PHE A 279 9.28 21.83 1.01
N GLY A 280 8.50 21.68 2.08
CA GLY A 280 7.21 21.01 2.04
C GLY A 280 7.33 19.51 1.75
N GLY A 281 6.24 18.78 1.87
CA GLY A 281 6.20 17.33 1.67
C GLY A 281 6.67 16.55 2.89
N ILE A 282 6.38 15.26 2.89
CA ILE A 282 6.64 14.34 4.00
C ILE A 282 7.97 13.62 3.74
N LEU A 283 8.87 13.66 4.73
CA LEU A 283 10.14 12.93 4.69
C LEU A 283 9.91 11.41 4.67
N TYR A 284 10.76 10.68 3.97
CA TYR A 284 10.58 9.24 3.81
C TYR A 284 10.92 8.46 5.08
N PHE A 285 12.07 8.75 5.70
CA PHE A 285 12.49 8.12 6.94
C PHE A 285 13.02 9.15 7.94
N MET A 286 12.89 8.84 9.22
CA MET A 286 13.44 9.66 10.29
C MET A 286 13.96 8.79 11.43
N ASP A 287 14.84 9.35 12.25
CA ASP A 287 15.25 8.77 13.52
C ASP A 287 14.48 9.47 14.66
N VAL A 288 13.84 8.69 15.54
CA VAL A 288 13.00 9.21 16.63
C VAL A 288 13.79 9.94 17.72
N LEU A 289 15.12 9.78 17.78
CA LEU A 289 16.02 10.51 18.67
C LEU A 289 16.82 11.61 17.94
N GLY A 290 16.57 11.80 16.63
CA GLY A 290 17.25 12.81 15.83
C GLY A 290 18.69 12.46 15.45
N HIS A 291 19.08 11.19 15.55
CA HIS A 291 20.39 10.74 15.09
C HIS A 291 20.45 10.63 13.55
N PRO A 292 21.65 10.63 12.94
CA PRO A 292 21.78 10.34 11.52
C PRO A 292 21.17 8.98 11.14
N THR A 293 20.34 8.97 10.11
CA THR A 293 19.67 7.77 9.58
C THR A 293 20.67 6.91 8.79
N GLN A 294 20.40 5.60 8.70
CA GLN A 294 21.16 4.71 7.81
C GLN A 294 20.64 4.74 6.36
N GLN A 295 19.38 5.17 6.17
CA GLN A 295 18.74 5.31 4.87
C GLN A 295 19.27 6.56 4.18
N LEU A 296 19.97 6.39 3.07
CA LEU A 296 20.46 7.52 2.26
C LEU A 296 19.31 8.32 1.65
N GLU A 297 18.16 7.66 1.47
CA GLU A 297 16.93 8.19 0.90
C GLU A 297 15.98 8.84 1.93
N TRP A 298 16.42 9.04 3.17
CA TRP A 298 15.55 9.47 4.28
C TRP A 298 14.78 10.77 4.01
N ASP A 299 15.36 11.70 3.25
CA ASP A 299 14.77 13.00 2.97
C ASP A 299 14.01 13.08 1.64
N GLN A 300 13.97 11.99 0.88
CA GLN A 300 13.25 11.93 -0.38
C GLN A 300 11.75 12.07 -0.17
N LYS A 301 11.05 12.50 -1.23
CA LYS A 301 9.60 12.65 -1.23
C LYS A 301 9.03 11.60 -2.16
N LEU A 302 8.34 10.61 -1.59
CA LEU A 302 7.79 9.47 -2.33
C LEU A 302 6.29 9.64 -2.55
N TRP A 303 5.85 9.29 -3.77
CA TRP A 303 4.46 9.42 -4.20
C TRP A 303 3.47 8.74 -3.24
N TRP A 304 3.77 7.51 -2.82
CA TRP A 304 2.84 6.71 -2.03
C TRP A 304 2.65 7.30 -0.63
N VAL A 305 3.70 7.84 -0.01
CA VAL A 305 3.62 8.50 1.31
C VAL A 305 2.56 9.61 1.29
N HIS A 306 2.58 10.41 0.22
CA HIS A 306 1.68 11.54 0.06
C HIS A 306 0.26 11.09 -0.34
N ILE A 307 0.14 10.09 -1.21
CA ILE A 307 -1.15 9.52 -1.62
C ILE A 307 -1.87 8.86 -0.42
N GLU A 308 -1.18 8.05 0.38
CA GLU A 308 -1.78 7.44 1.58
C GLU A 308 -2.20 8.50 2.61
N THR A 309 -1.44 9.60 2.70
CA THR A 309 -1.82 10.73 3.55
C THR A 309 -3.09 11.41 3.07
N LEU A 310 -3.29 11.58 1.76
CA LEU A 310 -4.54 12.11 1.19
C LEU A 310 -5.74 11.22 1.51
N ILE A 311 -5.60 9.89 1.38
CA ILE A 311 -6.65 8.93 1.75
C ILE A 311 -7.00 9.09 3.23
N SER A 312 -5.97 9.09 4.09
CA SER A 312 -6.13 9.14 5.54
C SER A 312 -6.83 10.40 5.99
N LEU A 313 -6.42 11.57 5.47
CA LEU A 313 -7.02 12.85 5.82
C LEU A 313 -8.47 12.99 5.32
N ALA A 314 -8.76 12.50 4.10
CA ALA A 314 -10.12 12.50 3.57
C ALA A 314 -11.05 11.63 4.43
N LYS A 315 -10.61 10.42 4.80
CA LYS A 315 -11.36 9.50 5.67
C LYS A 315 -11.53 10.07 7.07
N ALA A 316 -10.46 10.57 7.68
CA ALA A 316 -10.49 11.21 8.99
C ALA A 316 -11.51 12.36 9.04
N TYR A 317 -11.50 13.25 8.04
CA TYR A 317 -12.47 14.33 7.96
C TYR A 317 -13.90 13.81 7.80
N LYS A 318 -14.12 12.81 6.94
CA LYS A 318 -15.45 12.19 6.75
C LYS A 318 -15.98 11.57 8.03
N TYR A 319 -15.13 10.88 8.80
CA TYR A 319 -15.56 10.13 9.99
C TYR A 319 -15.73 11.00 11.23
N THR A 320 -15.00 12.12 11.33
CA THR A 320 -14.93 12.92 12.57
C THR A 320 -15.36 14.37 12.42
N GLY A 321 -15.32 14.94 11.21
CA GLY A 321 -15.49 16.37 10.99
C GLY A 321 -14.34 17.23 11.51
N ASN A 322 -13.18 16.64 11.83
CA ASN A 322 -12.04 17.38 12.38
C ASN A 322 -11.44 18.34 11.33
N GLU A 323 -11.63 19.64 11.53
CA GLU A 323 -11.16 20.69 10.60
C GLU A 323 -9.63 20.70 10.40
N ALA A 324 -8.83 20.23 11.37
CA ALA A 324 -7.39 20.10 11.16
C ALA A 324 -7.07 19.08 10.05
N CYS A 325 -7.86 18.00 9.92
CA CYS A 325 -7.71 17.04 8.84
C CYS A 325 -8.04 17.66 7.48
N LYS A 326 -9.02 18.58 7.43
CA LYS A 326 -9.35 19.32 6.21
C LYS A 326 -8.21 20.24 5.79
N THR A 327 -7.70 21.07 6.70
CA THR A 327 -6.57 21.97 6.40
C THR A 327 -5.32 21.20 5.96
N TRP A 328 -5.04 20.07 6.61
CA TRP A 328 -3.95 19.19 6.18
C TRP A 328 -4.24 18.55 4.83
N PHE A 329 -5.47 18.14 4.54
CA PHE A 329 -5.83 17.57 3.24
C PHE A 329 -5.54 18.57 2.12
N GLU A 330 -5.94 19.83 2.28
CA GLU A 330 -5.69 20.89 1.30
C GLU A 330 -4.19 21.15 1.12
N THR A 331 -3.42 21.14 2.21
CA THR A 331 -1.95 21.31 2.17
C THR A 331 -1.26 20.16 1.45
N ILE A 332 -1.62 18.91 1.77
CA ILE A 332 -1.07 17.74 1.12
C ILE A 332 -1.54 17.67 -0.34
N HIS A 333 -2.79 18.02 -0.62
CA HIS A 333 -3.31 18.07 -1.98
C HIS A 333 -2.46 19.00 -2.85
N GLU A 334 -2.27 20.24 -2.41
CA GLU A 334 -1.50 21.23 -3.17
C GLU A 334 -0.09 20.72 -3.48
N TYR A 335 0.62 20.22 -2.46
CA TYR A 335 1.96 19.69 -2.65
C TYR A 335 1.99 18.48 -3.61
N THR A 336 1.07 17.54 -3.39
CA THR A 336 1.06 16.24 -4.08
C THR A 336 0.75 16.40 -5.56
N TRP A 337 -0.24 17.24 -5.88
CA TRP A 337 -0.63 17.56 -7.25
C TRP A 337 0.37 18.45 -7.98
N THR A 338 1.08 19.32 -7.27
CA THR A 338 2.09 20.19 -7.88
C THR A 338 3.38 19.43 -8.23
N HIS A 339 3.82 18.54 -7.34
CA HIS A 339 5.15 17.95 -7.44
C HIS A 339 5.19 16.56 -8.08
N PHE A 340 4.17 15.73 -7.89
CA PHE A 340 4.18 14.34 -8.40
C PHE A 340 3.42 14.18 -9.72
N LYS A 341 2.33 14.91 -9.94
CA LYS A 341 1.60 14.85 -11.21
C LYS A 341 2.47 15.40 -12.33
N ASP A 342 2.70 14.59 -13.36
CA ASP A 342 3.42 15.07 -14.54
C ASP A 342 2.48 15.99 -15.35
N PRO A 343 2.87 17.25 -15.61
CA PRO A 343 2.02 18.18 -16.35
C PRO A 343 1.90 17.82 -17.83
N GLU A 344 2.86 17.07 -18.38
CA GLU A 344 2.94 16.79 -19.82
C GLU A 344 2.44 15.38 -20.17
N TYR A 345 2.82 14.37 -19.38
CA TYR A 345 2.51 12.96 -19.66
C TYR A 345 1.55 12.36 -18.63
N ASP A 346 0.87 11.28 -19.00
CA ASP A 346 -0.02 10.54 -18.09
C ASP A 346 0.74 9.82 -16.98
N GLU A 347 0.05 9.50 -15.89
CA GLU A 347 0.64 9.06 -14.61
C GLU A 347 1.58 10.11 -13.98
N TRP A 348 1.88 9.85 -12.73
CA TRP A 348 2.65 10.62 -11.77
C TRP A 348 4.05 10.03 -11.60
N PHE A 349 4.99 10.91 -11.28
CA PHE A 349 6.32 10.51 -10.84
C PHE A 349 6.24 9.74 -9.52
N GLY A 350 7.22 8.85 -9.30
CA GLY A 350 7.39 8.17 -8.02
C GLY A 350 8.31 8.91 -7.05
N TYR A 351 9.48 9.31 -7.54
CA TYR A 351 10.62 9.61 -6.68
C TYR A 351 11.09 11.04 -6.91
N LEU A 352 10.98 11.86 -5.88
CA LEU A 352 11.51 13.21 -5.86
C LEU A 352 12.62 13.30 -4.80
N ASN A 353 13.58 14.19 -5.05
CA ASN A 353 14.54 14.57 -4.01
C ASN A 353 13.85 15.43 -2.93
N ARG A 354 14.57 15.79 -1.86
CA ARG A 354 14.02 16.61 -0.77
C ARG A 354 13.37 17.92 -1.22
N ARG A 355 13.89 18.54 -2.29
CA ARG A 355 13.42 19.81 -2.84
C ARG A 355 12.16 19.68 -3.69
N GLY A 356 11.63 18.46 -3.87
CA GLY A 356 10.46 18.21 -4.70
C GLY A 356 10.78 18.19 -6.20
N GLU A 357 12.05 17.99 -6.57
CA GLU A 357 12.47 17.83 -7.97
C GLU A 357 12.53 16.35 -8.34
N VAL A 358 12.20 16.02 -9.59
CA VAL A 358 12.21 14.63 -10.08
C VAL A 358 13.59 14.02 -9.96
N LEU A 359 13.72 12.98 -9.13
CA LEU A 359 14.96 12.24 -8.91
C LEU A 359 15.11 11.08 -9.90
N LEU A 360 14.05 10.32 -10.09
CA LEU A 360 13.98 9.24 -11.07
C LEU A 360 12.84 9.53 -12.06
N PRO A 361 13.12 9.82 -13.35
CA PRO A 361 12.12 10.19 -14.34
C PRO A 361 11.39 8.96 -14.90
N LEU A 362 10.75 8.20 -14.01
CA LEU A 362 10.00 6.98 -14.32
C LEU A 362 8.56 7.10 -13.82
N LYS A 363 7.63 6.43 -14.53
CA LYS A 363 6.23 6.25 -14.08
C LYS A 363 6.04 4.90 -13.39
N GLY A 364 6.93 3.93 -13.61
CA GLY A 364 6.97 2.71 -12.82
C GLY A 364 8.37 2.09 -12.73
N GLY A 365 8.51 1.09 -11.86
CA GLY A 365 9.75 0.36 -11.66
C GLY A 365 9.56 -0.90 -10.84
N LYS A 366 10.60 -1.28 -10.11
CA LYS A 366 10.57 -2.45 -9.21
C LYS A 366 9.58 -2.33 -8.04
N TRP A 367 9.33 -1.10 -7.59
CA TRP A 367 8.50 -0.80 -6.40
C TRP A 367 7.27 0.07 -6.70
N LYS A 368 7.24 0.75 -7.86
CA LYS A 368 6.09 1.53 -8.34
C LYS A 368 5.41 0.80 -9.47
N GLY A 369 4.11 0.57 -9.34
CA GLY A 369 3.24 -0.04 -10.33
C GLY A 369 1.81 0.51 -10.22
N CYS A 370 0.90 -0.13 -10.93
CA CYS A 370 -0.53 0.20 -10.98
C CYS A 370 -1.24 -0.12 -9.64
N PHE A 371 -0.99 0.69 -8.60
CA PHE A 371 -1.53 0.44 -7.25
C PHE A 371 -1.80 1.71 -6.43
N HIS A 372 -0.78 2.27 -5.76
CA HIS A 372 -0.98 3.35 -4.79
C HIS A 372 -1.65 4.57 -5.43
N VAL A 373 -1.16 5.04 -6.58
CA VAL A 373 -1.74 6.20 -7.28
C VAL A 373 -3.22 5.94 -7.63
N PRO A 374 -3.59 4.92 -8.44
CA PRO A 374 -4.99 4.71 -8.80
C PRO A 374 -5.87 4.32 -7.61
N ARG A 375 -5.39 3.54 -6.64
CA ARG A 375 -6.12 3.25 -5.39
C ARG A 375 -6.40 4.54 -4.63
N GLY A 376 -5.40 5.41 -4.50
CA GLY A 376 -5.52 6.70 -3.82
C GLY A 376 -6.56 7.59 -4.47
N MET A 377 -6.52 7.71 -5.79
CA MET A 377 -7.54 8.48 -6.51
C MET A 377 -8.94 7.93 -6.29
N TYR A 378 -9.10 6.60 -6.39
CA TYR A 378 -10.37 5.93 -6.12
C TYR A 378 -10.86 6.16 -4.69
N GLN A 379 -9.99 5.95 -3.69
CA GLN A 379 -10.34 6.08 -2.28
C GLN A 379 -10.73 7.51 -1.92
N VAL A 380 -9.99 8.52 -2.39
CA VAL A 380 -10.31 9.93 -2.16
C VAL A 380 -11.62 10.30 -2.88
N TRP A 381 -11.78 9.92 -4.15
CA TRP A 381 -13.02 10.13 -4.90
C TRP A 381 -14.22 9.57 -4.14
N LYS A 382 -14.23 8.26 -3.83
CA LYS A 382 -15.36 7.61 -3.15
C LYS A 382 -15.59 8.10 -1.72
N THR A 383 -14.55 8.58 -1.06
CA THR A 383 -14.67 9.17 0.28
C THR A 383 -15.39 10.52 0.22
N LEU A 384 -15.05 11.36 -0.76
CA LEU A 384 -15.54 12.73 -0.90
C LEU A 384 -16.80 12.87 -1.76
N GLU A 385 -17.19 11.82 -2.49
CA GLU A 385 -18.44 11.75 -3.25
C GLU A 385 -19.65 11.86 -2.29
N VAL A 386 -20.57 12.76 -2.64
CA VAL A 386 -21.79 13.10 -1.89
C VAL A 386 -22.99 12.42 -2.50
#